data_AF-A0AAE1R115-F1
#
_entry.id   AF-A0AAE1R115-F1
#
_cell.length_a   1.000
_cell.length_b   1.000
_cell.length_c   1.000
_cell.angle_alpha   90.00
_cell.angle_beta   90.00
_cell.angle_gamma   90.00
#
_symmetry.space_group_name_H-M   'P 1'
#
loop_
_entity.id
_entity.type
_entity.pdbx_description
1 polymer ?
#
loop_
_entity_poly.entity_id
_entity_poly.type
_entity_poly.pdbx_seq_one_letter_code
_entity_poly.pdbx_strand_id
1 'polypeptide(L)'
;MRLWEVLWTHYGSEHLHLYVCVAILKRYRRKIIGEEMDFDTLLKFINELSGHIDLDAILRDAEALCICAGENGESCIPPGTPPSLPVDDASMYYQQDDDDVL
;
A
#
# COMPACT_ATOMS: atom_id res chain seq x y z
N MET A 1 -12.43 3.70 -5.05
CA MET A 1 -11.57 4.81 -5.54
C MET A 1 -10.75 5.46 -4.44
N ARG A 2 -11.28 5.70 -3.23
CA ARG A 2 -10.56 6.36 -2.12
C ARG A 2 -9.13 5.87 -1.79
N LEU A 3 -8.86 4.57 -1.82
CA LEU A 3 -7.52 4.05 -1.53
C LEU A 3 -6.48 4.62 -2.50
N TRP A 4 -6.76 4.52 -3.79
CA TRP A 4 -5.86 5.00 -4.85
C TRP A 4 -5.68 6.51 -4.81
N GLU A 5 -6.76 7.26 -4.55
CA GLU A 5 -6.72 8.71 -4.38
C GLU A 5 -5.71 9.12 -3.30
N VAL A 6 -5.74 8.45 -2.13
CA VAL A 6 -4.81 8.73 -1.03
C VAL A 6 -3.38 8.32 -1.38
N LEU A 7 -3.19 7.12 -1.92
CA LEU A 7 -1.85 6.60 -2.28
C LEU A 7 -1.12 7.51 -3.29
N TRP A 8 -1.84 8.06 -4.25
CA TRP A 8 -1.27 8.89 -5.31
C TRP A 8 -1.01 10.35 -4.91
N THR A 9 -1.44 10.78 -3.72
CA THR A 9 -1.09 12.13 -3.23
C THR A 9 0.36 12.26 -2.79
N HIS A 10 1.09 11.15 -2.58
CA HIS A 10 2.43 11.13 -1.96
C HIS A 10 2.50 11.87 -0.62
N TYR A 11 1.36 12.01 0.07
CA TYR A 11 1.33 12.72 1.34
C TYR A 11 2.04 11.89 2.42
N GLY A 12 3.19 12.40 2.90
CA GLY A 12 3.99 11.79 3.98
C GLY A 12 5.06 10.81 3.51
N SER A 13 4.76 9.91 2.58
CA SER A 13 5.73 8.95 2.00
C SER A 13 5.33 8.57 0.58
N GLU A 14 6.33 8.35 -0.28
CA GLU A 14 6.11 7.82 -1.64
C GLU A 14 5.71 6.34 -1.60
N HIS A 15 6.01 5.64 -0.51
CA HIS A 15 5.77 4.21 -0.32
C HIS A 15 4.65 3.92 0.68
N LEU A 16 3.65 4.82 0.78
CA LEU A 16 2.51 4.69 1.69
C LEU A 16 1.79 3.32 1.59
N HIS A 17 1.77 2.69 0.41
CA HIS A 17 1.22 1.35 0.23
C HIS A 17 1.88 0.27 1.12
N LEU A 18 3.18 0.40 1.44
CA LEU A 18 3.86 -0.51 2.38
C LEU A 18 3.31 -0.35 3.80
N TYR A 19 3.08 0.90 4.23
CA TYR A 19 2.48 1.18 5.53
C TYR A 19 1.03 0.69 5.62
N VAL A 20 0.28 0.69 4.50
CA VAL A 20 -1.05 0.07 4.41
C VAL A 20 -0.96 -1.45 4.66
N CYS A 21 -0.02 -2.14 4.03
CA CYS A 21 0.21 -3.57 4.28
C CYS A 21 0.56 -3.85 5.75
N VAL A 22 1.45 -3.04 6.34
CA VAL A 22 1.83 -3.16 7.76
C VAL A 22 0.65 -2.86 8.67
N ALA A 23 -0.20 -1.88 8.36
CA ALA A 23 -1.39 -1.56 9.14
C ALA A 23 -2.38 -2.74 9.20
N ILE A 24 -2.60 -3.42 8.06
CA ILE A 24 -3.44 -4.63 7.98
C ILE A 24 -2.84 -5.72 8.89
N LEU A 25 -1.55 -6.04 8.73
CA LEU A 25 -0.88 -7.06 9.54
C LEU A 25 -0.91 -6.72 11.03
N LYS A 26 -0.64 -5.45 11.40
CA LYS A 26 -0.66 -4.96 12.78
C LYS A 26 -2.03 -5.15 13.43
N ARG A 27 -3.13 -4.92 12.70
CA ARG A 27 -4.50 -5.06 13.21
C ARG A 27 -4.84 -6.51 13.57
N TYR A 28 -4.38 -7.45 12.75
CA TYR A 28 -4.65 -8.89 12.93
C TYR A 28 -3.54 -9.66 13.64
N ARG A 29 -2.44 -9.00 14.05
CA ARG A 29 -1.27 -9.62 14.68
C ARG A 29 -1.60 -10.58 15.81
N ARG A 30 -2.57 -10.23 16.67
CA ARG A 30 -2.94 -11.03 17.84
C ARG A 30 -3.56 -12.37 17.42
N LYS A 31 -4.34 -12.36 16.34
CA LYS A 31 -4.94 -13.57 15.79
C LYS A 31 -3.90 -14.42 15.08
N ILE A 32 -3.09 -13.80 14.22
CA ILE A 32 -2.03 -14.48 13.46
C ILE A 32 -1.05 -15.21 14.40
N ILE A 33 -0.53 -14.51 15.41
CA ILE A 33 0.42 -15.07 16.37
C ILE A 33 -0.29 -16.01 17.36
N GLY A 34 -1.50 -15.65 17.81
CA GLY A 34 -2.24 -16.44 18.80
C GLY A 34 -2.75 -17.78 18.27
N GLU A 35 -2.99 -17.89 16.95
CA GLU A 35 -3.37 -19.14 16.27
C GLU A 35 -2.16 -19.87 15.68
N GLU A 36 -0.94 -19.37 15.88
CA GLU A 36 0.31 -19.95 15.35
C GLU A 36 0.21 -20.30 13.85
N MET A 37 -0.34 -19.37 13.05
CA MET A 37 -0.63 -19.61 11.63
C MET A 37 0.66 -19.92 10.85
N ASP A 38 0.64 -21.03 10.12
CA ASP A 38 1.62 -21.33 9.08
C ASP A 38 1.35 -20.54 7.79
N PHE A 39 2.22 -20.70 6.79
CA PHE A 39 2.15 -19.90 5.56
C PHE A 39 0.80 -20.06 4.83
N ASP A 40 0.32 -21.29 4.66
CA ASP A 40 -0.93 -21.56 3.94
C ASP A 40 -2.14 -21.03 4.70
N THR A 41 -2.15 -21.17 6.03
CA THR A 41 -3.22 -20.64 6.88
C THR A 41 -3.23 -19.11 6.87
N LEU A 42 -2.06 -18.48 6.95
CA LEU A 42 -1.93 -17.03 6.87
C LEU A 42 -2.42 -16.52 5.51
N LEU A 43 -2.02 -17.17 4.40
CA LEU A 43 -2.45 -16.79 3.06
C LEU A 43 -3.97 -16.91 2.91
N LYS A 44 -4.56 -18.01 3.36
CA LYS A 44 -6.01 -18.20 3.39
C LYS A 44 -6.70 -17.11 4.21
N PHE A 45 -6.19 -16.83 5.41
CA PHE A 45 -6.74 -15.80 6.28
C PHE A 45 -6.70 -14.41 5.63
N ILE A 46 -5.58 -14.02 5.02
CA ILE A 46 -5.45 -12.73 4.32
C ILE A 46 -6.44 -12.66 3.14
N ASN A 47 -6.60 -13.74 2.38
CA ASN A 47 -7.58 -13.79 1.29
C ASN A 47 -9.03 -13.64 1.81
N GLU A 48 -9.36 -14.26 2.94
CA GLU A 48 -10.67 -14.14 3.60
C GLU A 48 -10.94 -12.73 4.15
N LEU A 49 -9.91 -11.89 4.34
CA LEU A 49 -10.12 -10.48 4.68
C LEU A 49 -10.62 -9.64 3.50
N SER A 50 -10.50 -10.13 2.26
CA SER A 50 -10.96 -9.40 1.08
C SER A 50 -12.44 -9.01 1.20
N GLY A 51 -12.76 -7.75 0.93
CA GLY A 51 -14.12 -7.20 1.10
C GLY A 51 -14.53 -6.89 2.55
N HIS A 52 -13.74 -7.29 3.55
CA HIS A 52 -14.00 -7.05 4.97
C HIS A 52 -13.07 -6.01 5.61
N ILE A 53 -12.15 -5.43 4.84
CA ILE A 53 -11.21 -4.42 5.33
C ILE A 53 -11.90 -3.06 5.43
N ASP A 54 -11.92 -2.51 6.64
CA ASP A 54 -12.29 -1.11 6.89
C ASP A 54 -11.18 -0.17 6.40
N LEU A 55 -11.36 0.33 5.19
CA LEU A 55 -10.37 1.14 4.49
C LEU A 55 -9.99 2.42 5.26
N ASP A 56 -10.97 3.15 5.81
CA ASP A 56 -10.71 4.43 6.48
C ASP A 56 -9.89 4.21 7.77
N ALA A 57 -10.14 3.12 8.49
CA ALA A 57 -9.36 2.79 9.68
C ALA A 57 -7.93 2.33 9.32
N ILE A 58 -7.77 1.55 8.25
CA ILE A 58 -6.45 1.12 7.79
C ILE A 58 -5.62 2.30 7.29
N LEU A 59 -6.21 3.25 6.55
CA LEU A 59 -5.50 4.44 6.09
C LEU A 59 -5.04 5.32 7.26
N ARG A 60 -5.88 5.52 8.28
CA ARG A 60 -5.47 6.24 9.50
C ARG A 60 -4.33 5.54 10.24
N ASP A 61 -4.41 4.21 10.38
CA ASP A 61 -3.34 3.43 11.01
C ASP A 61 -2.04 3.49 10.21
N ALA A 62 -2.12 3.48 8.88
CA ALA A 62 -0.98 3.57 7.97
C ALA A 62 -0.31 4.96 8.05
N GLU A 63 -1.09 6.03 8.03
CA GLU A 63 -0.58 7.40 8.20
C GLU A 63 0.10 7.58 9.56
N ALA A 64 -0.53 7.10 10.64
CA ALA A 64 0.07 7.12 11.96
C ALA A 64 1.39 6.33 12.02
N LEU A 65 1.45 5.16 11.37
CA LEU A 65 2.69 4.38 11.26
C LEU A 65 3.77 5.11 10.47
N CYS A 66 3.42 5.74 9.35
CA CYS A 66 4.33 6.54 8.54
C CYS A 66 4.94 7.69 9.34
N ILE A 67 4.11 8.45 10.05
CA ILE A 67 4.54 9.55 10.92
C ILE A 67 5.41 9.03 12.07
N CYS A 68 5.02 7.94 12.73
CA CYS A 68 5.80 7.36 13.83
C CYS A 68 7.15 6.79 13.39
N ALA A 69 7.23 6.23 12.18
CA ALA A 69 8.45 5.64 11.65
C ALA A 69 9.45 6.72 11.21
N GLY A 70 8.96 7.82 10.63
CA GLY A 70 9.79 8.95 10.17
C GLY A 70 10.93 8.49 9.24
N GLU A 71 12.09 9.13 9.36
CA GLU A 71 13.28 8.83 8.54
C GLU A 71 13.78 7.39 8.72
N ASN A 72 13.57 6.80 9.90
CA ASN A 72 13.95 5.41 10.15
C ASN A 72 13.10 4.44 9.32
N GLY A 73 11.82 4.74 9.14
CA GLY A 73 10.92 3.97 8.28
C GLY A 73 11.38 3.98 6.83
N GLU A 74 11.66 5.17 6.30
CA GLU A 74 12.18 5.36 4.95
C GLU A 74 13.53 4.65 4.74
N SER A 75 14.42 4.69 5.73
CA SER A 75 15.73 4.00 5.65
C SER A 75 15.64 2.48 5.57
N CYS A 76 14.51 1.90 5.99
CA CYS A 76 14.28 0.46 5.96
C CYS A 76 13.71 0.00 4.60
N ILE A 77 13.32 0.93 3.73
CA ILE A 77 12.78 0.60 2.41
C ILE A 77 13.95 0.23 1.48
N PRO A 78 13.96 -0.96 0.88
CA PRO A 78 15.04 -1.37 -0.01
C PRO A 78 15.17 -0.43 -1.23
N PRO A 79 16.40 -0.16 -1.70
CA PRO A 79 16.61 0.62 -2.90
C PRO A 79 15.97 -0.10 -4.10
N GLY A 80 15.28 0.66 -4.97
CA GLY A 80 14.55 0.12 -6.12
C GLY A 80 13.12 -0.33 -5.80
N THR A 81 12.62 -0.13 -4.58
CA THR A 81 11.21 -0.34 -4.27
C THR A 81 10.35 0.69 -5.02
N PRO A 82 9.38 0.26 -5.84
CA PRO A 82 8.54 1.17 -6.60
C PRO A 82 7.70 2.07 -5.68
N PRO A 83 7.48 3.35 -6.04
CA PRO A 83 6.56 4.21 -5.31
C PRO A 83 5.09 3.81 -5.54
N SER A 84 4.20 4.34 -4.70
CA SER A 84 2.75 4.05 -4.73
C SER A 84 2.07 4.54 -6.01
N LEU A 85 2.54 5.66 -6.55
CA LEU A 85 2.20 6.10 -7.89
C LEU A 85 3.21 5.48 -8.86
N PRO A 86 2.76 4.79 -9.92
CA PRO A 86 3.65 4.36 -10.97
C PRO A 86 4.37 5.58 -11.57
N VAL A 87 5.70 5.52 -11.63
CA VAL A 87 6.48 6.48 -12.43
C VAL A 87 6.36 6.03 -13.88
N ASP A 88 5.18 6.24 -14.48
CA ASP A 88 5.06 6.11 -15.93
C ASP A 88 5.64 7.35 -16.57
N ASP A 89 6.58 7.12 -17.48
CA ASP A 89 7.04 8.07 -18.47
C ASP A 89 5.78 8.65 -19.15
N ALA A 90 5.37 9.84 -18.74
CA ALA A 90 4.14 10.48 -19.20
C ALA A 90 4.05 10.56 -20.73
N SER A 91 5.16 10.36 -21.45
CA SER A 91 5.26 10.25 -22.90
C SER A 91 4.37 9.16 -23.52
N MET A 92 4.13 8.01 -22.84
CA MET A 92 3.36 6.90 -23.41
C MET A 92 1.86 7.19 -23.54
N TYR A 93 1.30 8.06 -22.68
CA TYR A 93 -0.12 8.41 -22.73
C TYR A 93 -0.43 9.54 -23.71
N TYR A 94 0.56 10.35 -24.10
CA TYR A 94 0.38 11.42 -25.08
C TYR A 94 0.57 10.95 -26.53
N GLN A 95 1.09 9.74 -26.77
CA GLN A 95 1.32 9.25 -28.13
C GLN A 95 0.13 8.54 -28.77
N GLN A 96 -0.99 8.33 -28.07
CA GLN A 96 -2.10 7.53 -28.60
C GLN A 96 -3.26 8.35 -29.20
N ASP A 97 -3.24 9.69 -29.09
CA ASP A 97 -4.29 10.57 -29.64
C ASP A 97 -3.91 11.23 -30.99
N ASP A 98 -2.69 11.04 -31.51
CA ASP A 98 -2.23 11.70 -32.75
C ASP A 98 -2.29 10.81 -34.02
N ASP A 99 -2.66 9.52 -33.92
CA ASP A 99 -2.68 8.59 -35.09
C ASP A 99 -4.07 8.43 -35.75
N ASP A 100 -5.10 9.20 -35.36
CA ASP A 100 -6.46 9.15 -35.94
C ASP A 100 -6.89 10.43 -36.69
N VAL A 101 -5.91 11.21 -37.18
CA VAL A 101 -6.19 12.29 -38.16
C VAL A 101 -5.11 12.29 -39.26
N LEU A 102 -5.33 11.49 -40.31
CA LEU A 102 -5.15 11.85 -41.74
C LEU A 102 -5.56 10.70 -42.67
#